data_AF-A0A7S1S4E9-F1
#
_entry.id   AF-A0A7S1S4E9-F1
#
_cell.length_a   1.000
_cell.length_b   1.000
_cell.length_c   1.000
_cell.angle_alpha   90.00
_cell.angle_beta   90.00
_cell.angle_gamma   90.00
#
_symmetry.space_group_name_H-M   'P 1'
#
loop_
_entity.id
_entity.type
_entity.pdbx_description
1 polymer ?
#
loop_
_entity_poly.entity_id
_entity_poly.type
_entity_poly.pdbx_seq_one_letter_code
_entity_poly.pdbx_strand_id
1 'polypeptide(L)'
;MVRRVGGCVLGLMALLVLHFLVHMAHHGHVMHGIGHLLTAAVLPAVGYVAVSQRSAKAAWTFHMMAVMSAVIHAIVLVMVLVHIMELQVAGASGACAKFARPCEGLAAKAPPTSFSEDLGYWRCFDAALCIHANGRCDHEVNCFDGSDEMGCNQGNDADQRWKIAETPAVRQEAERCEALLLAEVRAPKLKTWWLIMSLPMWGLCIFAAYHSLEFYVQLRVQRLAARVNRASADATVFERSDREGMDIAGHDVVAE
;
A
#
# COMPACT_ATOMS: atom_id res chain seq x y z
N MET A 1 -25.57 -11.08 18.27
CA MET A 1 -25.06 -10.70 16.93
C MET A 1 -24.92 -9.20 16.75
N VAL A 2 -26.01 -8.43 16.90
CA VAL A 2 -26.02 -6.94 16.78
C VAL A 2 -24.87 -6.26 17.55
N ARG A 3 -24.65 -6.63 18.81
CA ARG A 3 -23.54 -6.08 19.63
C ARG A 3 -22.15 -6.37 19.07
N ARG A 4 -21.94 -7.55 18.46
CA ARG A 4 -20.64 -7.93 17.87
C ARG A 4 -20.38 -7.15 16.59
N VAL A 5 -21.37 -7.13 15.68
CA VAL A 5 -21.30 -6.36 14.44
C VAL A 5 -21.12 -4.86 14.72
N GLY A 6 -21.90 -4.31 15.66
CA GLY A 6 -21.78 -2.92 16.07
C GLY A 6 -20.40 -2.59 16.67
N GLY A 7 -19.86 -3.45 17.53
CA GLY A 7 -18.51 -3.28 18.08
C GLY A 7 -17.43 -3.26 17.00
N CYS A 8 -17.52 -4.13 15.99
CA CYS A 8 -16.57 -4.14 14.87
C CYS A 8 -16.70 -2.91 13.98
N VAL A 9 -17.91 -2.46 13.71
CA VAL A 9 -18.15 -1.23 12.93
C VAL A 9 -17.57 -0.01 13.65
N LEU A 10 -17.76 0.09 14.97
CA LEU A 10 -17.17 1.16 15.78
C LEU A 10 -15.64 1.07 15.85
N GLY A 11 -15.08 -0.13 16.03
CA GLY A 11 -13.64 -0.35 16.04
C GLY A 11 -12.99 0.00 14.71
N LEU A 12 -13.60 -0.41 13.60
CA LEU A 12 -13.15 -0.06 12.25
C LEU A 12 -13.23 1.45 12.03
N MET A 13 -14.30 2.11 12.48
CA MET A 13 -14.41 3.57 12.45
C MET A 13 -13.28 4.27 13.18
N ALA A 14 -13.01 3.86 14.42
CA ALA A 14 -11.94 4.45 15.22
C ALA A 14 -10.58 4.29 14.55
N LEU A 15 -10.28 3.11 13.99
CA LEU A 15 -9.03 2.86 13.27
C LEU A 15 -8.92 3.65 11.98
N LEU A 16 -9.99 3.77 11.19
CA LEU A 16 -9.97 4.54 9.95
C LEU A 16 -9.79 6.04 10.22
N VAL A 17 -10.42 6.58 11.25
CA VAL A 17 -10.22 7.98 11.68
C VAL A 17 -8.79 8.18 12.18
N LEU A 18 -8.27 7.28 13.01
CA LEU A 18 -6.89 7.36 13.49
C LEU A 18 -5.88 7.28 12.33
N HIS A 19 -6.09 6.35 11.41
CA HIS A 19 -5.27 6.20 10.20
C HIS A 19 -5.29 7.49 9.36
N PHE A 20 -6.46 8.10 9.17
CA PHE A 20 -6.60 9.39 8.49
C PHE A 20 -5.82 10.51 9.20
N LEU A 21 -5.97 10.66 10.51
CA LEU A 21 -5.29 11.71 11.28
C LEU A 21 -3.76 11.60 11.17
N VAL A 22 -3.23 10.40 11.28
CA VAL A 22 -1.79 10.18 11.12
C VAL A 22 -1.35 10.42 9.68
N HIS A 23 -2.14 10.00 8.69
CA HIS A 23 -1.83 10.26 7.28
C HIS A 23 -1.77 11.77 6.98
N MET A 24 -2.70 12.54 7.54
CA MET A 24 -2.71 14.01 7.43
C MET A 24 -1.50 14.64 8.12
N ALA A 25 -1.06 14.10 9.27
CA ALA A 25 0.13 14.57 9.97
C ALA A 25 1.44 14.34 9.18
N HIS A 26 1.45 13.39 8.23
CA HIS A 26 2.63 13.01 7.44
C HIS A 26 2.67 13.59 6.02
N HIS A 27 2.01 14.74 5.77
CA HIS A 27 1.95 15.40 4.45
C HIS A 27 1.32 14.52 3.34
N GLY A 28 0.36 13.67 3.70
CA GLY A 28 -0.39 12.88 2.74
C GLY A 28 -1.14 13.74 1.71
N HIS A 29 -1.26 13.25 0.48
CA HIS A 29 -2.10 13.87 -0.54
C HIS A 29 -3.56 13.95 -0.06
N VAL A 30 -4.17 15.14 -0.11
CA VAL A 30 -5.53 15.39 0.41
C VAL A 30 -6.57 14.42 -0.20
N MET A 31 -6.45 14.09 -1.48
CA MET A 31 -7.37 13.17 -2.16
C MET A 31 -7.37 11.76 -1.56
N HIS A 32 -6.20 11.28 -1.12
CA HIS A 32 -6.08 9.99 -0.45
C HIS A 32 -6.77 10.03 0.92
N GLY A 33 -6.61 11.15 1.65
CA GLY A 33 -7.32 11.39 2.90
C GLY A 33 -8.84 11.40 2.73
N ILE A 34 -9.36 12.07 1.69
CA ILE A 34 -10.81 12.10 1.38
C ILE A 34 -11.33 10.68 1.09
N GLY A 35 -10.58 9.87 0.33
CA GLY A 35 -10.95 8.48 0.04
C GLY A 35 -11.11 7.63 1.30
N HIS A 36 -10.19 7.77 2.26
CA HIS A 36 -10.30 7.11 3.56
C HIS A 36 -11.51 7.59 4.36
N LEU A 37 -11.77 8.90 4.38
CA LEU A 37 -12.90 9.48 5.12
C LEU A 37 -14.25 9.01 4.56
N LEU A 38 -14.40 8.98 3.23
CA LEU A 38 -15.60 8.46 2.58
C LEU A 38 -15.80 6.98 2.87
N THR A 39 -14.73 6.18 2.78
CA THR A 39 -14.79 4.75 3.11
C THR A 39 -15.17 4.52 4.58
N ALA A 40 -14.61 5.35 5.48
CA ALA A 40 -14.95 5.36 6.89
C ALA A 40 -16.40 5.75 7.13
N ALA A 41 -16.98 6.68 6.38
CA ALA A 41 -18.39 7.04 6.57
C ALA A 41 -19.36 6.01 6.00
N VAL A 42 -19.08 5.49 4.80
CA VAL A 42 -20.03 4.65 4.04
C VAL A 42 -20.14 3.24 4.62
N LEU A 43 -19.02 2.57 4.92
CA LEU A 43 -19.06 1.17 5.37
C LEU A 43 -19.88 0.97 6.66
N PRO A 44 -19.71 1.81 7.69
CA PRO A 44 -20.53 1.79 8.91
C PRO A 44 -21.98 2.15 8.67
N ALA A 45 -22.26 3.13 7.80
CA ALA A 45 -23.64 3.51 7.49
C ALA A 45 -24.40 2.35 6.85
N VAL A 46 -23.79 1.66 5.88
CA VAL A 46 -24.39 0.47 5.25
C VAL A 46 -24.53 -0.67 6.26
N GLY A 47 -23.53 -0.90 7.12
CA GLY A 47 -23.61 -1.88 8.20
C GLY A 47 -24.72 -1.58 9.22
N TYR A 48 -24.90 -0.32 9.60
CA TYR A 48 -25.97 0.14 10.47
C TYR A 48 -27.34 -0.09 9.84
N VAL A 49 -27.52 0.27 8.57
CA VAL A 49 -28.76 0.04 7.81
C VAL A 49 -29.06 -1.46 7.71
N ALA A 50 -28.06 -2.30 7.42
CA ALA A 50 -28.22 -3.75 7.37
C ALA A 50 -28.77 -4.33 8.67
N VAL A 51 -28.25 -3.88 9.81
CA VAL A 51 -28.66 -4.37 11.13
C VAL A 51 -30.00 -3.79 11.57
N SER A 52 -30.21 -2.49 11.42
CA SER A 52 -31.43 -1.79 11.87
C SER A 52 -32.67 -2.21 11.08
N GLN A 53 -32.56 -2.32 9.76
CA GLN A 53 -33.67 -2.70 8.90
C GLN A 53 -33.82 -4.21 8.74
N ARG A 54 -32.88 -5.02 9.29
CA ARG A 54 -32.79 -6.48 9.05
C ARG A 54 -32.90 -6.84 7.57
N SER A 55 -32.30 -6.02 6.71
CA SER A 55 -32.42 -6.16 5.26
C SER A 55 -31.35 -7.11 4.74
N ALA A 56 -31.77 -8.24 4.15
CA ALA A 56 -30.86 -9.20 3.53
C ALA A 56 -30.05 -8.55 2.39
N LYS A 57 -30.66 -7.65 1.62
CA LYS A 57 -29.98 -6.89 0.56
C LYS A 57 -28.88 -6.01 1.13
N ALA A 58 -29.18 -5.24 2.18
CA ALA A 58 -28.18 -4.37 2.82
C ALA A 58 -27.07 -5.18 3.50
N ALA A 59 -27.39 -6.33 4.12
CA ALA A 59 -26.40 -7.23 4.71
C ALA A 59 -25.44 -7.81 3.65
N TRP A 60 -25.97 -8.22 2.49
CA TRP A 60 -25.15 -8.66 1.36
C TRP A 60 -24.28 -7.54 0.81
N THR A 61 -24.84 -6.34 0.62
CA THR A 61 -24.07 -5.17 0.18
C THR A 61 -22.93 -4.85 1.15
N PHE A 62 -23.20 -4.85 2.45
CA PHE A 62 -22.18 -4.66 3.48
C PHE A 62 -21.07 -5.73 3.39
N HIS A 63 -21.46 -7.00 3.24
CA HIS A 63 -20.53 -8.11 3.07
C HIS A 63 -19.63 -7.91 1.84
N MET A 64 -20.21 -7.61 0.67
CA MET A 64 -19.46 -7.36 -0.56
C MET A 64 -18.49 -6.18 -0.41
N MET A 65 -18.91 -5.08 0.22
CA MET A 65 -18.03 -3.93 0.47
C MET A 65 -16.88 -4.28 1.42
N ALA A 66 -17.13 -5.08 2.46
CA ALA A 66 -16.08 -5.53 3.38
C ALA A 66 -15.04 -6.43 2.67
N VAL A 67 -15.51 -7.36 1.82
CA VAL A 67 -14.64 -8.23 1.00
C VAL A 67 -13.82 -7.41 0.01
N MET A 68 -14.46 -6.51 -0.75
CA MET A 68 -13.76 -5.64 -1.70
C MET A 68 -12.72 -4.76 -1.01
N SER A 69 -13.05 -4.19 0.15
CA SER A 69 -12.11 -3.41 0.96
C SER A 69 -10.90 -4.25 1.37
N ALA A 70 -11.11 -5.49 1.83
CA ALA A 70 -10.02 -6.40 2.17
C ALA A 70 -9.13 -6.69 0.94
N VAL A 71 -9.72 -7.03 -0.21
CA VAL A 71 -8.97 -7.32 -1.45
C VAL A 71 -8.16 -6.11 -1.93
N ILE A 72 -8.76 -4.92 -1.96
CA ILE A 72 -8.07 -3.69 -2.36
C ILE A 72 -6.87 -3.43 -1.44
N HIS A 73 -7.04 -3.58 -0.13
CA HIS A 73 -5.92 -3.42 0.80
C HIS A 73 -4.86 -4.53 0.64
N ALA A 74 -5.21 -5.74 0.19
CA ALA A 74 -4.23 -6.79 -0.15
C ALA A 74 -3.34 -6.33 -1.30
N ILE A 75 -3.97 -5.81 -2.35
CA ILE A 75 -3.29 -5.36 -3.55
C ILE A 75 -2.37 -4.20 -3.19
N VAL A 76 -2.86 -3.20 -2.43
CA VAL A 76 -2.05 -2.08 -1.95
C VAL A 76 -0.91 -2.57 -1.05
N LEU A 77 -1.15 -3.53 -0.15
CA LEU A 77 -0.12 -4.16 0.67
C LEU A 77 0.98 -4.78 -0.17
N VAL A 78 0.62 -5.59 -1.18
CA VAL A 78 1.58 -6.23 -2.07
C VAL A 78 2.35 -5.18 -2.88
N MET A 79 1.68 -4.16 -3.42
CA MET A 79 2.33 -3.07 -4.15
C MET A 79 3.33 -2.31 -3.27
N VAL A 80 2.95 -1.97 -2.03
CA VAL A 80 3.83 -1.31 -1.07
C VAL A 80 5.01 -2.21 -0.70
N LEU A 81 4.79 -3.50 -0.47
CA LEU A 81 5.86 -4.45 -0.18
C LEU A 81 6.84 -4.60 -1.35
N VAL A 82 6.34 -4.73 -2.58
CA VAL A 82 7.17 -4.76 -3.79
C VAL A 82 7.99 -3.48 -3.89
N HIS A 83 7.36 -2.31 -3.72
CA HIS A 83 8.07 -1.04 -3.77
C HIS A 83 9.14 -0.91 -2.67
N ILE A 84 8.85 -1.39 -1.45
CA ILE A 84 9.84 -1.45 -0.37
C ILE A 84 11.01 -2.37 -0.73
N MET A 85 10.73 -3.54 -1.32
CA MET A 85 11.79 -4.46 -1.76
C MET A 85 12.63 -3.85 -2.87
N GLU A 86 12.02 -3.18 -3.84
CA GLU A 86 12.73 -2.47 -4.90
C GLU A 86 13.62 -1.36 -4.34
N LEU A 87 13.14 -0.57 -3.37
CA LEU A 87 13.95 0.45 -2.70
C LEU A 87 15.11 -0.15 -1.91
N GLN A 88 14.92 -1.32 -1.29
CA GLN A 88 15.98 -2.01 -0.58
C GLN A 88 17.04 -2.59 -1.52
N VAL A 89 16.63 -3.10 -2.69
CA VAL A 89 17.54 -3.66 -3.71
C VAL A 89 18.28 -2.56 -4.46
N ALA A 90 17.61 -1.45 -4.79
CA ALA A 90 18.26 -0.29 -5.39
C ALA A 90 19.21 0.39 -4.43
N GLY A 91 18.93 0.31 -3.12
CA GLY A 91 19.70 0.97 -2.07
C GLY A 91 19.60 2.49 -2.16
N ALA A 92 19.73 3.16 -1.02
CA ALA A 92 19.88 4.62 -1.00
C ALA A 92 21.14 5.08 -1.79
N SER A 93 22.12 4.18 -1.91
CA SER A 93 23.35 4.31 -2.69
C SER A 93 23.12 4.32 -4.21
N GLY A 94 22.12 3.61 -4.74
CA GLY A 94 21.83 3.59 -6.19
C GLY A 94 21.05 4.80 -6.69
N ALA A 95 20.33 5.52 -5.82
CA ALA A 95 19.56 6.70 -6.19
C ALA A 95 20.40 7.99 -6.29
N CYS A 96 21.54 8.05 -5.58
CA CYS A 96 22.46 9.19 -5.62
C CYS A 96 23.65 9.00 -6.57
N ALA A 97 24.03 7.75 -6.88
CA ALA A 97 25.07 7.48 -7.85
C ALA A 97 24.49 7.49 -9.27
N LYS A 98 24.49 8.66 -9.91
CA LYS A 98 23.98 8.82 -11.28
C LYS A 98 24.71 7.90 -12.29
N PHE A 99 25.96 7.50 -12.00
CA PHE A 99 26.78 6.66 -12.88
C PHE A 99 27.61 5.56 -12.21
N ALA A 100 27.68 5.50 -10.86
CA ALA A 100 28.41 4.42 -10.19
C ALA A 100 27.58 3.14 -10.13
N ARG A 101 28.21 2.03 -10.52
CA ARG A 101 27.63 0.69 -10.47
C ARG A 101 28.47 -0.19 -9.55
N PRO A 102 27.91 -1.28 -9.01
CA PRO A 102 28.72 -2.30 -8.35
C PRO A 102 29.87 -2.72 -9.27
N CYS A 103 31.08 -2.81 -8.73
CA CYS A 103 32.22 -3.27 -9.51
C CYS A 103 32.04 -4.74 -9.90
N GLU A 104 32.06 -5.04 -11.20
CA GLU A 104 32.01 -6.41 -11.71
C GLU A 104 33.29 -6.72 -12.53
N GLY A 105 33.63 -8.01 -12.64
CA GLY A 105 34.73 -8.47 -13.51
C GLY A 105 36.10 -7.88 -13.16
N LEU A 106 36.77 -7.29 -14.15
CA LEU A 106 38.12 -6.72 -14.01
C LEU A 106 38.14 -5.45 -13.14
N ALA A 107 37.06 -4.68 -13.13
CA ALA A 107 36.94 -3.48 -12.31
C ALA A 107 36.88 -3.81 -10.80
N ALA A 108 36.33 -4.97 -10.43
CA ALA A 108 36.31 -5.44 -9.04
C ALA A 108 37.70 -5.84 -8.51
N LYS A 109 38.62 -6.21 -9.41
CA LYS A 109 39.99 -6.62 -9.07
C LYS A 109 40.95 -5.43 -8.92
N ALA A 110 40.59 -4.27 -9.46
CA ALA A 110 41.38 -3.05 -9.32
C ALA A 110 41.51 -2.65 -7.84
N PRO A 111 42.66 -2.20 -7.35
CA PRO A 111 42.76 -1.57 -6.03
C PRO A 111 41.75 -0.41 -5.86
N PRO A 112 41.31 -0.08 -4.63
CA PRO A 112 40.52 1.14 -4.40
C PRO A 112 41.28 2.36 -4.92
N THR A 113 40.56 3.36 -5.45
CA THR A 113 41.14 4.56 -6.07
C THR A 113 42.12 4.26 -7.20
N SER A 114 41.79 3.31 -8.06
CA SER A 114 42.59 2.99 -9.24
C SER A 114 41.73 2.57 -10.43
N PHE A 115 42.31 2.65 -11.64
CA PHE A 115 41.69 2.14 -12.85
C PHE A 115 41.71 0.61 -12.90
N SER A 116 40.73 0.04 -13.59
CA SER A 116 40.72 -1.37 -13.99
C SER A 116 41.87 -1.70 -14.94
N GLU A 117 42.18 -2.99 -15.10
CA GLU A 117 43.29 -3.46 -15.95
C GLU A 117 43.12 -3.03 -17.42
N ASP A 118 41.87 -2.96 -17.89
CA ASP A 118 41.48 -2.48 -19.22
C ASP A 118 41.35 -0.96 -19.32
N LEU A 119 41.57 -0.21 -18.22
CA LEU A 119 41.40 1.24 -18.11
C LEU A 119 39.99 1.75 -18.46
N GLY A 120 39.01 0.86 -18.62
CA GLY A 120 37.63 1.22 -18.96
C GLY A 120 36.83 1.73 -17.76
N TYR A 121 37.26 1.41 -16.54
CA TYR A 121 36.54 1.73 -15.31
C TYR A 121 37.48 2.25 -14.22
N TRP A 122 36.95 3.11 -13.36
CA TRP A 122 37.62 3.63 -12.16
C TRP A 122 36.91 3.11 -10.90
N ARG A 123 37.67 2.59 -9.94
CA ARG A 123 37.13 2.08 -8.67
C ARG A 123 37.15 3.18 -7.60
N CYS A 124 35.98 3.50 -7.05
CA CYS A 124 35.83 4.49 -5.96
C CYS A 124 36.56 4.04 -4.68
N PHE A 125 36.83 4.96 -3.76
CA PHE A 125 37.54 4.67 -2.50
C PHE A 125 36.77 3.71 -1.59
N ASP A 126 35.44 3.82 -1.53
CA ASP A 126 34.57 2.89 -0.79
C ASP A 126 34.54 1.45 -1.38
N ALA A 127 35.33 1.20 -2.43
CA ALA A 127 35.68 -0.09 -3.04
C ALA A 127 34.51 -0.93 -3.61
N ALA A 128 33.26 -0.66 -3.26
CA ALA A 128 32.10 -1.38 -3.75
C ALA A 128 31.60 -0.85 -5.10
N LEU A 129 31.94 0.39 -5.44
CA LEU A 129 31.41 1.11 -6.59
C LEU A 129 32.50 1.43 -7.61
N CYS A 130 32.13 1.30 -8.88
CA CYS A 130 32.96 1.61 -10.04
C CYS A 130 32.20 2.53 -10.98
N ILE A 131 32.91 3.50 -11.55
CA ILE A 131 32.42 4.41 -12.57
C ILE A 131 33.15 4.13 -13.88
N HIS A 132 32.59 4.58 -15.00
CA HIS A 132 33.33 4.51 -16.27
C HIS A 132 34.53 5.48 -16.21
N ALA A 133 35.62 5.15 -16.89
CA ALA A 133 36.87 5.91 -16.81
C ALA A 133 36.76 7.38 -17.24
N ASN A 134 35.75 7.70 -18.06
CA ASN A 134 35.43 9.08 -18.43
C ASN A 134 34.80 9.91 -17.31
N GLY A 135 34.29 9.27 -16.25
CA GLY A 135 33.74 9.92 -15.07
C GLY A 135 34.79 10.27 -14.02
N ARG A 136 36.08 10.02 -14.32
CA ARG A 136 37.19 10.35 -13.44
C ARG A 136 37.72 11.73 -13.81
N CYS A 137 37.72 12.67 -12.87
CA CYS A 137 38.18 14.04 -13.07
C CYS A 137 37.38 14.77 -14.16
N ASP A 138 36.08 14.48 -14.29
CA ASP A 138 35.21 15.07 -15.30
C ASP A 138 34.42 16.28 -14.78
N HIS A 139 34.68 16.69 -13.54
CA HIS A 139 33.98 17.76 -12.82
C HIS A 139 32.54 17.43 -12.43
N GLU A 140 32.09 16.18 -12.62
CA GLU A 140 30.87 15.65 -12.05
C GLU A 140 31.22 14.65 -10.94
N VAL A 141 30.55 14.75 -9.79
CA VAL A 141 30.75 13.76 -8.73
C VAL A 141 29.99 12.49 -9.11
N ASN A 142 30.72 11.50 -9.60
CA ASN A 142 30.22 10.20 -10.01
C ASN A 142 30.40 9.15 -8.90
N CYS A 143 31.46 9.25 -8.08
CA CYS A 143 31.64 8.41 -6.89
C CYS A 143 30.94 9.02 -5.66
N PHE A 144 30.37 8.16 -4.80
CA PHE A 144 29.66 8.59 -3.58
C PHE A 144 30.55 9.36 -2.59
N ASP A 145 31.81 8.96 -2.50
CA ASP A 145 32.83 9.58 -1.65
C ASP A 145 33.55 10.76 -2.33
N GLY A 146 33.13 11.14 -3.55
CA GLY A 146 33.81 12.12 -4.39
C GLY A 146 35.23 11.72 -4.79
N SER A 147 35.59 10.44 -4.61
CA SER A 147 36.97 9.99 -4.79
C SER A 147 37.44 10.06 -6.23
N ASP A 148 36.53 10.01 -7.19
CA ASP A 148 36.74 10.27 -8.61
C ASP A 148 37.31 11.67 -8.88
N GLU A 149 36.91 12.66 -8.10
CA GLU A 149 37.41 14.04 -8.27
C GLU A 149 38.63 14.35 -7.38
N MET A 150 39.11 13.38 -6.59
CA MET A 150 40.28 13.54 -5.73
C MET A 150 41.59 13.18 -6.43
N GLY A 151 42.64 13.99 -6.28
CA GLY A 151 43.98 13.64 -6.78
C GLY A 151 44.16 13.76 -8.29
N CYS A 152 43.29 14.54 -8.95
CA CYS A 152 43.47 14.98 -10.33
C CYS A 152 44.68 15.92 -10.38
N ASN A 153 45.87 15.34 -10.56
CA ASN A 153 47.13 16.07 -10.62
C ASN A 153 47.21 16.83 -11.94
N GLN A 154 46.72 18.05 -11.87
CA GLN A 154 47.00 19.16 -12.75
C GLN A 154 48.50 19.27 -13.09
N GLY A 155 48.94 18.66 -14.21
CA GLY A 155 50.13 19.06 -14.96
C GLY A 155 49.85 19.89 -16.23
N ASN A 156 49.74 21.22 -16.13
CA ASN A 156 49.50 22.18 -17.23
C ASN A 156 48.12 22.25 -17.96
N ASP A 157 46.91 22.18 -17.39
CA ASP A 157 46.50 21.59 -16.12
C ASP A 157 47.08 22.35 -14.88
N ALA A 158 46.85 23.66 -14.73
CA ALA A 158 47.30 24.40 -13.54
C ALA A 158 46.42 25.61 -13.13
N ASP A 159 45.27 25.82 -13.77
CA ASP A 159 44.42 26.99 -13.52
C ASP A 159 42.95 26.65 -13.21
N GLN A 160 42.65 25.43 -12.76
CA GLN A 160 41.32 25.10 -12.21
C GLN A 160 41.35 24.30 -10.89
N ARG A 161 42.47 24.25 -10.15
CA ARG A 161 42.63 23.34 -8.97
C ARG A 161 41.92 23.74 -7.68
N TRP A 162 41.15 24.81 -7.63
CA TRP A 162 40.43 25.14 -6.38
C TRP A 162 39.16 25.97 -6.59
N LYS A 163 38.67 26.08 -7.83
CA LYS A 163 37.43 26.81 -8.16
C LYS A 163 36.40 25.99 -8.96
N ILE A 164 36.29 24.69 -8.66
CA ILE A 164 34.95 24.20 -8.37
C ILE A 164 34.65 24.56 -6.90
N ALA A 165 34.78 25.84 -6.53
CA ALA A 165 33.72 26.54 -5.83
C ALA A 165 32.43 25.75 -6.02
N GLU A 166 31.87 25.20 -4.92
CA GLU A 166 30.53 24.65 -4.88
C GLU A 166 29.65 25.47 -5.80
N THR A 167 29.47 25.00 -7.04
CA THR A 167 28.56 25.69 -7.92
C THR A 167 27.22 25.51 -7.23
N PRO A 168 26.36 26.53 -7.22
CA PRO A 168 25.06 26.39 -6.59
C PRO A 168 24.31 25.15 -7.10
N ALA A 169 24.60 24.68 -8.33
CA ALA A 169 24.13 23.42 -8.87
C ALA A 169 24.68 22.18 -8.13
N VAL A 170 26.00 22.05 -7.94
CA VAL A 170 26.61 20.91 -7.21
C VAL A 170 26.16 20.88 -5.75
N ARG A 171 26.13 22.03 -5.07
CA ARG A 171 25.61 22.10 -3.69
C ARG A 171 24.12 21.71 -3.65
N GLN A 172 23.31 22.19 -4.60
CA GLN A 172 21.89 21.83 -4.69
C GLN A 172 21.68 20.34 -4.96
N GLU A 173 22.51 19.70 -5.79
CA GLU A 173 22.43 18.26 -6.04
C GLU A 173 22.87 17.43 -4.83
N ALA A 174 23.93 17.84 -4.13
CA ALA A 174 24.37 17.23 -2.89
C ALA A 174 23.31 17.36 -1.78
N GLU A 175 22.75 18.56 -1.58
CA GLU A 175 21.64 18.80 -0.64
C GLU A 175 20.40 17.98 -1.00
N ARG A 176 20.12 17.78 -2.30
CA ARG A 176 19.01 16.95 -2.77
C ARG A 176 19.25 15.48 -2.49
N CYS A 177 20.48 14.98 -2.70
CA CYS A 177 20.85 13.62 -2.31
C CYS A 177 20.79 13.43 -0.79
N GLU A 178 21.33 14.36 0.00
CA GLU A 178 21.27 14.31 1.46
C GLU A 178 19.82 14.31 1.96
N ALA A 179 18.94 15.12 1.34
CA ALA A 179 17.51 15.10 1.64
C ALA A 179 16.85 13.76 1.32
N LEU A 180 17.24 13.09 0.22
CA LEU A 180 16.77 11.74 -0.12
C LEU A 180 17.28 10.68 0.86
N LEU A 181 18.56 10.75 1.27
CA LEU A 181 19.14 9.88 2.28
C LEU A 181 18.44 10.04 3.64
N LEU A 182 18.21 11.29 4.07
CA LEU A 182 17.45 11.59 5.29
C LEU A 182 15.99 11.12 5.20
N ALA A 183 15.37 11.21 4.02
CA ALA A 183 14.05 10.67 3.78
C ALA A 183 14.03 9.14 3.90
N GLU A 184 15.04 8.43 3.38
CA GLU A 184 15.17 6.97 3.52
C GLU A 184 15.39 6.56 4.98
N VAL A 185 16.22 7.29 5.74
CA VAL A 185 16.42 7.07 7.19
C VAL A 185 15.15 7.33 7.99
N ARG A 186 14.27 8.25 7.54
CA ARG A 186 12.98 8.53 8.17
C ARG A 186 11.88 7.55 7.74
N ALA A 187 12.01 6.92 6.57
CA ALA A 187 11.09 5.92 6.02
C ALA A 187 10.80 4.69 6.91
N PRO A 188 11.72 4.09 7.70
CA PRO A 188 11.40 2.92 8.52
C PRO A 188 10.29 3.15 9.55
N LYS A 189 10.14 4.38 10.06
CA LYS A 189 9.04 4.72 10.98
C LYS A 189 7.69 4.69 10.28
N LEU A 190 7.64 5.21 9.05
CA LEU A 190 6.43 5.20 8.23
C LEU A 190 6.08 3.76 7.78
N LYS A 191 7.08 2.97 7.38
CA LYS A 191 6.93 1.55 6.98
C LYS A 191 6.37 0.71 8.13
N THR A 192 6.97 0.83 9.32
CA THR A 192 6.51 0.12 10.53
C THR A 192 5.10 0.54 10.93
N TRP A 193 4.82 1.84 10.90
CA TRP A 193 3.50 2.37 11.23
C TRP A 193 2.41 1.84 10.30
N TRP A 194 2.70 1.81 8.99
CA TRP A 194 1.75 1.32 7.99
C TRP A 194 1.42 -0.17 8.21
N LEU A 195 2.39 -1.01 8.58
CA LEU A 195 2.15 -2.41 8.95
C LEU A 195 1.31 -2.54 10.24
N ILE A 196 1.64 -1.75 11.27
CA ILE A 196 0.91 -1.75 12.56
C ILE A 196 -0.56 -1.38 12.37
N MET A 197 -0.89 -0.50 11.43
CA MET A 197 -2.27 -0.08 11.18
C MET A 197 -3.00 -0.97 10.17
N SER A 198 -2.31 -1.43 9.12
CA SER A 198 -2.93 -2.21 8.06
C SER A 198 -3.34 -3.61 8.52
N LEU A 199 -2.54 -4.27 9.37
CA LEU A 199 -2.83 -5.62 9.85
C LEU A 199 -4.11 -5.70 10.71
N PRO A 200 -4.32 -4.84 11.74
CA PRO A 200 -5.58 -4.82 12.50
C PRO A 200 -6.79 -4.47 11.63
N MET A 201 -6.63 -3.51 10.71
CA MET A 201 -7.70 -3.15 9.77
C MET A 201 -8.09 -4.34 8.89
N TRP A 202 -7.11 -5.08 8.37
CA TRP A 202 -7.31 -6.33 7.65
C TRP A 202 -8.09 -7.36 8.47
N GLY A 203 -7.65 -7.60 9.71
CA GLY A 203 -8.32 -8.52 10.62
C GLY A 203 -9.77 -8.13 10.87
N LEU A 204 -10.06 -6.84 11.06
CA LEU A 204 -11.41 -6.33 11.25
C LEU A 204 -12.27 -6.42 9.99
N CYS A 205 -11.72 -6.17 8.80
CA CYS A 205 -12.43 -6.34 7.54
C CYS A 205 -12.83 -7.81 7.31
N ILE A 206 -11.90 -8.75 7.54
CA ILE A 206 -12.16 -10.19 7.44
C ILE A 206 -13.21 -10.62 8.47
N PHE A 207 -13.07 -10.16 9.71
CA PHE A 207 -14.02 -10.46 10.78
C PHE A 207 -15.43 -9.91 10.47
N ALA A 208 -15.51 -8.69 9.97
CA ALA A 208 -16.77 -8.07 9.53
C ALA A 208 -17.38 -8.81 8.33
N ALA A 209 -16.57 -9.23 7.36
CA ALA A 209 -17.01 -10.02 6.21
C ALA A 209 -17.57 -11.37 6.66
N TYR A 210 -16.90 -12.06 7.58
CA TYR A 210 -17.36 -13.34 8.13
C TYR A 210 -18.72 -13.21 8.84
N HIS A 211 -18.85 -12.27 9.78
CA HIS A 211 -20.10 -12.15 10.54
C HIS A 211 -21.25 -11.52 9.74
N SER A 212 -20.96 -10.69 8.74
CA SER A 212 -22.00 -10.20 7.83
C SER A 212 -22.56 -11.31 6.94
N LEU A 213 -21.70 -12.23 6.49
CA LEU A 213 -22.13 -13.42 5.77
C LEU A 213 -23.00 -14.32 6.65
N GLU A 214 -22.56 -14.59 7.89
CA GLU A 214 -23.35 -15.35 8.86
C GLU A 214 -24.74 -14.71 9.08
N PHE A 215 -24.79 -13.38 9.26
CA PHE A 215 -26.04 -12.65 9.46
C PHE A 215 -26.93 -12.71 8.21
N TYR A 216 -26.35 -12.55 7.03
CA TYR A 216 -27.04 -12.68 5.76
C TYR A 216 -27.68 -14.07 5.61
N VAL A 217 -26.93 -15.14 5.88
CA VAL A 217 -27.44 -16.52 5.82
C VAL A 217 -28.60 -16.71 6.80
N GLN A 218 -28.48 -16.22 8.04
CA GLN A 218 -29.57 -16.30 9.02
C GLN A 218 -30.83 -15.57 8.54
N LEU A 219 -30.71 -14.36 7.99
CA LEU A 219 -31.85 -13.62 7.43
C LEU A 219 -32.46 -14.35 6.23
N ARG A 220 -31.64 -14.95 5.36
CA ARG A 220 -32.13 -15.72 4.23
C ARG A 220 -32.90 -16.95 4.70
N VAL A 221 -32.34 -17.72 5.63
CA VAL A 221 -33.00 -18.91 6.21
C VAL A 221 -34.32 -18.56 6.90
N GLN A 222 -34.39 -17.43 7.62
CA GLN A 222 -35.63 -16.97 8.26
C GLN A 222 -36.73 -16.57 7.26
N ARG A 223 -36.37 -16.20 6.02
CA ARG A 223 -37.33 -15.90 4.95
C ARG A 223 -37.80 -17.14 4.20
N LEU A 224 -37.07 -18.25 4.29
CA LEU A 224 -37.46 -19.51 3.71
C LEU A 224 -38.54 -20.14 4.58
N ALA A 225 -39.72 -20.34 3.99
CA ALA A 225 -40.76 -21.17 4.60
C ALA A 225 -40.73 -22.54 3.90
N ALA A 226 -40.69 -23.62 4.69
CA ALA A 226 -40.83 -24.96 4.17
C ALA A 226 -42.28 -25.43 4.36
N ARG A 227 -42.90 -25.94 3.30
CA ARG A 227 -44.17 -26.67 3.38
C ARG A 227 -43.88 -28.13 3.10
N VAL A 228 -44.23 -28.99 4.05
CA VAL A 228 -44.15 -30.44 3.88
C VAL A 228 -45.54 -30.94 3.48
N ASN A 229 -45.64 -31.51 2.28
CA ASN A 229 -46.86 -32.15 1.82
C ASN A 229 -46.94 -33.56 2.42
N ARG A 230 -47.77 -33.75 3.45
CA ARG A 230 -47.94 -35.07 4.09
C ARG A 230 -48.49 -36.15 3.16
N ALA A 231 -49.16 -35.77 2.07
CA ALA A 231 -49.73 -36.72 1.12
C ALA A 231 -48.69 -37.29 0.13
N SER A 232 -47.68 -36.50 -0.26
CA SER A 232 -46.65 -36.93 -1.22
C SER A 232 -45.27 -37.15 -0.60
N ALA A 233 -45.11 -36.88 0.70
CA ALA A 233 -43.81 -36.81 1.38
C ALA A 233 -42.83 -35.78 0.79
N ASP A 234 -43.26 -34.91 -0.13
CA ASP A 234 -42.43 -33.85 -0.70
C ASP A 234 -42.32 -32.65 0.25
N ALA A 235 -41.15 -32.01 0.22
CA ALA A 235 -40.91 -30.74 0.87
C ALA A 235 -40.54 -29.69 -0.19
N THR A 236 -41.31 -28.61 -0.23
CA THR A 236 -41.06 -27.46 -1.10
C THR A 236 -40.72 -26.24 -0.26
N VAL A 237 -39.67 -25.51 -0.63
CA VAL A 237 -39.20 -24.30 0.05
C VAL A 237 -39.58 -23.08 -0.79
N PHE A 238 -40.28 -22.11 -0.19
CA PHE A 238 -40.71 -20.88 -0.85
C PHE A 238 -40.29 -19.64 -0.06
N GLU A 239 -40.18 -18.49 -0.73
CA GLU A 239 -39.89 -17.21 -0.08
C GLU A 239 -41.19 -16.63 0.52
N ARG A 240 -41.15 -16.21 1.78
CA ARG A 240 -42.37 -15.79 2.52
C ARG A 240 -43.14 -14.62 1.86
N SER A 241 -42.44 -13.75 1.12
CA SER A 241 -43.05 -12.62 0.41
C SER A 241 -44.04 -13.05 -0.68
N ASP A 242 -43.88 -14.26 -1.24
CA ASP A 242 -44.74 -14.75 -2.31
C ASP A 242 -46.11 -15.18 -1.78
N ARG A 243 -46.22 -15.37 -0.46
CA ARG A 243 -47.43 -15.84 0.20
C ARG A 243 -48.48 -14.75 0.41
N GLU A 244 -48.06 -13.51 0.67
CA GLU A 244 -48.99 -12.39 0.85
C GLU A 244 -49.73 -12.04 -0.46
N GLY A 245 -49.15 -12.34 -1.63
CA GLY A 245 -49.85 -12.20 -2.92
C GLY A 245 -50.84 -13.33 -3.22
N MET A 246 -50.58 -14.54 -2.70
CA MET A 246 -51.36 -15.73 -3.02
C MET A 246 -52.61 -15.90 -2.15
N ASP A 247 -52.58 -15.41 -0.90
CA ASP A 247 -53.77 -15.40 -0.02
C ASP A 247 -54.83 -14.38 -0.49
N ILE A 248 -54.46 -13.34 -1.25
CA ILE A 248 -55.40 -12.37 -1.84
C ILE A 248 -56.08 -12.92 -3.09
N ALA A 249 -55.37 -13.68 -3.92
CA ALA A 249 -55.92 -14.25 -5.14
C ALA A 249 -56.92 -15.42 -4.92
N GLY A 250 -56.95 -15.99 -3.71
CA GLY A 250 -57.79 -17.15 -3.38
C GLY A 250 -59.20 -16.83 -2.86
N HIS A 251 -59.53 -15.57 -2.59
CA HIS A 251 -60.81 -15.20 -1.93
C HIS A 251 -61.92 -14.74 -2.89
N ASP A 252 -61.64 -14.57 -4.19
CA ASP A 252 -62.59 -14.01 -5.17
C ASP A 252 -63.35 -15.05 -6.04
N VAL A 253 -63.37 -16.34 -5.68
CA VAL A 253 -63.97 -17.40 -6.53
C VAL A 253 -65.21 -18.07 -5.92
N VAL A 254 -65.90 -17.45 -4.96
CA VAL A 254 -67.18 -17.98 -4.44
C VAL A 254 -68.26 -16.90 -4.45
N ALA A 255 -68.71 -16.54 -5.65
CA ALA A 255 -69.96 -15.85 -5.88
C ALA A 255 -70.46 -16.15 -7.30
N GLU A 256 -71.09 -17.31 -7.49
CA GLU A 256 -72.21 -17.55 -8.43
C GLU A 256 -72.81 -18.95 -8.22
#